data_AF-A0A434W5F8-F1
#
_entry.id   AF-A0A434W5F8-F1
#
_cell.length_a   1.000
_cell.length_b   1.000
_cell.length_c   1.000
_cell.angle_alpha   90.00
_cell.angle_beta   90.00
_cell.angle_gamma   90.00
#
_symmetry.space_group_name_H-M   'P 1'
#
loop_
_entity.id
_entity.type
_entity.pdbx_description
1 polymer ?
#
loop_
_entity_poly.entity_id
_entity_poly.type
_entity_poly.pdbx_seq_one_letter_code
_entity_poly.pdbx_strand_id
1 'polypeptide(L)' 'MNDRTCIVTRRQAEADELIRFVVGPDSAVVPDIKRNLPGRGCWVTADRLHIDKAAAKNLFARAF' A
#
# COMPACT_ATOMS: atom_id res chain seq x y z
N MET A 1 10.04 -7.84 -13.71
CA MET A 1 8.74 -7.16 -13.59
C MET A 1 7.78 -8.07 -12.86
N ASN A 2 7.54 -7.79 -11.58
CA ASN A 2 6.41 -8.38 -10.87
C ASN A 2 5.50 -7.22 -10.49
N ASP A 3 4.70 -6.82 -11.48
CA ASP A 3 3.90 -5.61 -11.46
C ASP A 3 2.94 -5.68 -10.28
N ARG A 4 2.86 -4.58 -9.52
CA ARG A 4 1.99 -4.48 -8.37
C ARG A 4 0.84 -3.56 -8.71
N THR A 5 -0.34 -3.86 -8.17
CA THR A 5 -1.53 -3.06 -8.43
C THR A 5 -1.79 -2.11 -7.28
N CYS A 6 -1.89 -0.83 -7.60
CA CYS A 6 -2.31 0.18 -6.63
C CYS A 6 -3.77 -0.04 -6.23
N ILE A 7 -4.06 -0.15 -4.94
CA ILE A 7 -5.42 -0.41 -4.43
C ILE A 7 -6.41 0.74 -4.73
N VAL A 8 -5.88 1.94 -5.00
CA VAL A 8 -6.65 3.17 -5.28
C VAL A 8 -6.97 3.32 -6.75
N THR A 9 -5.96 3.24 -7.62
CA THR A 9 -6.11 3.47 -9.06
C THR A 9 -6.44 2.21 -9.84
N ARG A 10 -6.18 1.03 -9.25
CA ARG A 10 -6.21 -0.27 -9.93
C ARG A 10 -5.27 -0.37 -11.13
N ARG A 11 -4.30 0.54 -11.25
CA ARG A 11 -3.24 0.47 -12.25
C ARG A 11 -2.09 -0.40 -11.74
N GLN A 12 -1.52 -1.16 -12.66
CA GLN A 12 -0.27 -1.87 -12.46
C GLN A 12 0.89 -0.86 -12.59
N ALA A 13 1.92 -1.04 -11.77
CA ALA A 13 3.13 -0.24 -11.80
C ALA A 13 4.30 -1.05 -11.21
N GLU A 14 5.53 -0.59 -11.46
CA GLU A 14 6.70 -1.16 -10.81
C GLU A 14 6.67 -0.91 -9.31
N ALA A 15 7.29 -1.79 -8.54
CA ALA A 15 7.31 -1.66 -7.09
C ALA A 15 8.04 -0.39 -6.61
N ASP A 16 8.84 0.26 -7.45
CA ASP A 16 9.54 1.52 -7.16
C ASP A 16 8.64 2.76 -7.37
N GLU A 17 7.51 2.61 -8.07
CA GLU A 17 6.50 3.67 -8.26
C GLU A 17 5.39 3.61 -7.18
N LEU A 18 5.51 2.67 -6.25
CA LEU A 18 4.50 2.33 -5.27
C LEU A 18 5.11 2.26 -3.86
N ILE A 19 4.28 2.55 -2.86
CA ILE A 19 4.61 2.33 -1.46
C ILE A 19 3.87 1.08 -1.00
N ARG A 20 4.62 0.11 -0.45
CA ARG A 20 4.06 -1.04 0.25
C ARG A 20 3.58 -0.60 1.62
N PHE A 21 2.40 -1.04 2.02
CA PHE A 21 1.90 -0.92 3.38
C PHE A 21 1.67 -2.31 3.97
N VAL A 22 1.87 -2.44 5.28
CA VAL A 22 1.64 -3.66 6.06
C VAL A 22 0.92 -3.32 7.37
N VAL A 23 0.37 -4.34 8.05
CA VAL A 23 -0.18 -4.18 9.41
C VAL A 23 0.93 -4.42 10.43
N GLY A 24 1.13 -3.44 11.32
CA GLY A 24 2.05 -3.49 12.44
C GLY A 24 1.48 -4.25 13.64
N PRO A 25 2.31 -4.49 14.68
CA PRO A 25 1.91 -5.24 15.87
C PRO A 25 0.75 -4.62 16.66
N ASP A 26 0.59 -3.30 16.57
CA ASP A 26 -0.49 -2.51 17.18
C ASP A 26 -1.75 -2.45 16.30
N SER A 27 -1.81 -3.28 15.25
CA SER A 27 -2.86 -3.24 14.22
C SER A 27 -2.91 -1.91 13.44
N ALA A 28 -1.88 -1.07 13.52
CA ALA A 28 -1.76 0.12 12.69
C ALA A 28 -1.23 -0.25 11.30
N VAL A 29 -1.68 0.49 10.28
CA VAL A 29 -1.16 0.34 8.91
C VAL A 29 0.08 1.22 8.78
N VAL A 30 1.21 0.61 8.45
CA VAL A 30 2.52 1.28 8.37
C VAL A 30 3.14 1.18 6.98
N PRO A 31 3.87 2.20 6.50
CA PRO A 31 4.59 2.13 5.24
C PRO A 31 5.86 1.26 5.39
N ASP A 32 6.01 0.29 4.48
CA ASP A 32 7.19 -0.57 4.37
C ASP A 32 8.04 -0.15 3.16
N ILE A 33 8.80 0.94 3.34
CA ILE A 33 9.63 1.54 2.27
C ILE A 33 10.72 0.56 1.78
N LYS A 34 11.30 -0.23 2.70
CA LYS A 34 12.34 -1.22 2.37
C LYS A 34 11.77 -2.54 1.85
N ARG A 35 10.45 -2.72 1.89
CA ARG A 35 9.74 -3.92 1.43
C ARG A 35 10.19 -5.19 2.16
N ASN A 36 10.64 -5.07 3.40
CA ASN A 36 11.25 -6.16 4.16
C ASN A 36 10.49 -6.50 5.46
N LEU A 37 9.37 -5.83 5.73
CA LEU A 37 8.52 -6.18 6.86
C LEU A 37 7.71 -7.46 6.57
N PRO A 38 7.51 -8.34 7.56
CA PRO A 38 6.73 -9.56 7.39
C PRO A 38 5.24 -9.27 7.21
N GLY A 39 4.49 -10.28 6.76
CA GLY A 39 3.03 -10.23 6.68
C GLY A 39 2.46 -9.83 5.31
N ARG A 40 1.12 -9.81 5.22
CA ARG A 40 0.39 -9.38 4.03
C ARG A 40 0.63 -7.89 3.80
N GLY A 41 0.99 -7.52 2.58
CA GLY A 41 1.14 -6.12 2.20
C GLY A 41 0.22 -5.71 1.05
N CYS A 42 -0.19 -4.46 1.03
CA CYS A 42 -0.89 -3.83 -0.09
C CYS A 42 -0.06 -2.68 -0.69
N TRP A 43 -0.41 -2.22 -1.88
CA TRP A 43 0.36 -1.21 -2.61
C TRP A 43 -0.48 0.02 -2.93
N VAL A 44 0.13 1.20 -2.80
CA VAL A 44 -0.47 2.49 -3.16
C VAL A 44 0.54 3.27 -3.99
N THR A 45 0.09 4.00 -5.01
CA THR A 45 0.95 4.93 -5.76
C THR A 45 1.69 5.86 -4.81
N ALA A 46 2.98 6.11 -5.06
CA ALA A 46 3.84 6.96 -4.24
C ALA A 46 3.49 8.45 -4.39
N ASP A 47 2.25 8.80 -4.03
CA ASP A 47 1.66 10.12 -4.15
C ASP A 47 0.71 10.36 -2.98
N ARG A 48 0.77 11.57 -2.41
CA ARG A 48 0.04 11.93 -1.20
C ARG A 48 -1.48 11.80 -1.39
N LEU A 49 -2.01 12.24 -2.52
CA LEU A 49 -3.45 12.22 -2.79
C LEU A 49 -3.99 10.80 -2.83
N HIS A 50 -3.20 9.84 -3.33
CA HIS A 50 -3.58 8.44 -3.36
C HIS A 50 -3.59 7.82 -1.96
N ILE A 51 -2.60 8.14 -1.12
CA ILE A 51 -2.56 7.66 0.28
C ILE A 51 -3.75 8.21 1.07
N ASP A 52 -4.01 9.52 0.96
CA ASP A 52 -5.15 10.15 1.64
C ASP A 52 -6.47 9.53 1.17
N LYS A 53 -6.62 9.30 -0.13
CA LYS A 53 -7.81 8.65 -0.70
C LYS A 53 -7.97 7.19 -0.22
N ALA A 54 -6.87 6.46 -0.04
CA ALA A 54 -6.90 5.11 0.50
C ALA A 54 -7.41 5.09 1.94
N ALA A 55 -6.93 6.03 2.78
CA ALA A 55 -7.40 6.20 4.15
C ALA A 55 -8.88 6.64 4.20
N ALA A 56 -9.23 7.71 3.48
CA ALA A 56 -10.59 8.28 3.50
C ALA A 56 -11.67 7.31 3.00
N LYS A 57 -11.31 6.39 2.08
CA LYS A 57 -12.24 5.39 1.54
C LYS A 57 -12.17 4.03 2.23
N ASN A 58 -11.49 3.92 3.37
CA ASN A 58 -11.30 2.66 4.10
C ASN A 58 -10.74 1.52 3.22
N LEU A 59 -9.87 1.85 2.26
CA LEU A 59 -9.31 0.83 1.36
C LEU A 59 -8.29 -0.05 2.07
N PHE A 60 -7.55 0.50 3.05
CA PHE A 60 -6.63 -0.29 3.85
C PHE A 60 -7.36 -1.37 4.67
N ALA A 61 -8.50 -1.03 5.29
CA ALA A 61 -9.31 -1.99 6.04
C ALA A 61 -9.87 -3.14 5.18
N ARG A 62 -10.00 -2.93 3.86
CA ARG A 62 -10.43 -3.98 2.92
C ARG A 62 -9.28 -4.79 2.35
N ALA A 63 -8.05 -4.27 2.44
CA ALA A 63 -6.87 -4.88 1.85
C ALA A 63 -6.12 -5.81 2.81
N PHE A 64 -6.31 -5.64 4.12
CA PHE A 64 -5.73 -6.47 5.17
C PHE A 64 -6.77 -7.45 5.72
#